data_AF-A0A835W6I3-F1
#
_entry.id   AF-A0A835W6I3-F1
#
_cell.length_a   1.000
_cell.length_b   1.000
_cell.length_c   1.000
_cell.angle_alpha   90.00
_cell.angle_beta   90.00
_cell.angle_gamma   90.00
#
_symmetry.space_group_name_H-M   'P 1'
#
loop_
_entity.id
_entity.type
_entity.pdbx_description
1 polymer ?
#
loop_
_entity_poly.entity_id
_entity_poly.type
_entity_poly.pdbx_seq_one_letter_code
_entity_poly.pdbx_strand_id
1 'polypeptide(L)'
;MSSPPKLQMSDIPQELIDQLKDRVRVEVEADFEKKIDAVKKQVKVEVREQLRQQPPRDVLVEALGAVCDFFMRTSSTAHAKQA
;
A
#
# COMPACT_ATOMS: atom_id res chain seq x y z
N MET A 1 -37.60 -42.86 -30.54
CA MET A 1 -37.67 -41.38 -30.45
C MET A 1 -36.24 -40.85 -30.42
N SER A 2 -35.91 -39.88 -31.29
CA SER A 2 -34.54 -39.36 -31.43
C SER A 2 -34.22 -38.39 -30.30
N SER A 3 -33.16 -38.67 -29.53
CA SER A 3 -32.65 -37.77 -28.50
C SER A 3 -32.22 -36.44 -29.15
N PRO A 4 -32.41 -35.28 -28.49
CA PRO A 4 -31.96 -34.01 -29.02
C PRO A 4 -30.44 -34.05 -29.26
N PRO A 5 -29.95 -33.44 -30.36
CA PRO A 5 -28.53 -33.42 -30.66
C PRO A 5 -27.76 -32.77 -29.49
N LYS A 6 -26.67 -33.42 -29.07
CA LYS A 6 -25.80 -32.89 -28.04
C LYS A 6 -25.04 -31.70 -28.63
N LEU A 7 -25.34 -30.50 -28.14
CA LEU A 7 -24.52 -29.31 -28.37
C LEU A 7 -23.07 -29.63 -28.00
N GLN A 8 -22.17 -29.55 -28.97
CA GLN A 8 -20.74 -29.68 -28.77
C GLN A 8 -20.16 -28.29 -28.56
N MET A 9 -19.05 -28.18 -27.82
CA MET A 9 -18.40 -26.88 -27.57
C MET A 9 -17.95 -26.18 -28.87
N SER A 10 -17.74 -26.94 -29.94
CA SER A 10 -17.46 -26.44 -31.30
C SER A 10 -18.64 -25.71 -31.95
N ASP A 11 -19.86 -25.90 -31.44
CA ASP A 11 -21.07 -25.26 -31.95
C ASP A 11 -21.22 -23.83 -31.41
N ILE A 12 -20.38 -23.42 -30.45
CA ILE A 12 -20.34 -22.07 -29.91
C ILE A 12 -19.40 -21.21 -30.78
N PRO A 13 -19.91 -20.12 -31.39
CA PRO A 13 -19.07 -19.19 -32.13
C PRO A 13 -17.95 -18.62 -31.26
N GLN A 14 -16.72 -18.68 -31.78
CA GLN A 14 -15.54 -18.14 -31.10
C GLN A 14 -15.70 -16.66 -30.74
N GLU A 15 -16.42 -15.91 -31.57
CA GLU A 15 -16.72 -14.49 -31.37
C GLU A 15 -17.53 -14.23 -30.08
N LEU A 16 -18.45 -15.13 -29.70
CA LEU A 16 -19.18 -15.05 -28.43
C LEU A 16 -18.28 -15.34 -27.24
N ILE A 17 -17.32 -16.25 -27.40
CA ILE A 17 -16.33 -16.58 -26.37
C ILE A 17 -15.41 -15.37 -26.13
N ASP A 18 -14.96 -14.71 -27.19
CA ASP A 18 -14.08 -13.56 -27.09
C ASP A 18 -14.80 -12.34 -26.51
N GLN A 19 -16.05 -12.08 -26.92
CA GLN A 19 -16.89 -11.05 -26.29
C GLN A 19 -17.11 -11.31 -24.79
N LEU A 20 -17.33 -12.56 -24.40
CA LEU A 20 -17.48 -12.92 -23.00
C LEU A 20 -16.18 -12.68 -22.21
N LYS A 21 -15.03 -13.06 -22.77
CA LYS A 21 -13.72 -12.81 -22.13
C LYS A 21 -13.47 -11.33 -21.93
N ASP A 22 -13.72 -10.51 -22.95
CA ASP A 22 -13.52 -9.07 -22.87
C ASP A 22 -14.42 -8.44 -21.81
N ARG A 23 -15.69 -8.86 -21.75
CA ARG A 23 -16.63 -8.37 -20.75
C ARG A 23 -16.21 -8.76 -19.32
N VAL A 24 -15.84 -10.02 -19.12
CA VAL A 24 -15.35 -10.50 -17.83
C VAL A 24 -14.09 -9.74 -17.43
N ARG A 25 -13.17 -9.50 -18.37
CA ARG A 25 -11.94 -8.74 -18.10
C ARG A 25 -12.25 -7.33 -17.62
N VAL A 26 -13.13 -6.60 -18.31
CA VAL A 26 -13.50 -5.22 -17.95
C VAL A 26 -14.18 -5.17 -16.58
N GLU A 27 -15.11 -6.09 -16.31
CA GLU A 27 -15.82 -6.14 -15.02
C GLU A 27 -14.86 -6.47 -13.87
N VAL A 28 -13.94 -7.41 -14.08
CA VAL A 28 -12.92 -7.79 -13.09
C VAL A 28 -11.94 -6.65 -12.85
N GLU A 29 -11.42 -6.00 -13.89
CA GLU A 29 -10.51 -4.86 -13.75
C GLU A 29 -11.17 -3.70 -12.98
N ALA A 30 -12.42 -3.38 -13.29
CA ALA A 30 -13.17 -2.34 -12.59
C ALA A 30 -13.42 -2.67 -11.10
N ASP A 31 -13.73 -3.92 -10.78
CA ASP A 31 -13.91 -4.36 -9.40
C ASP A 31 -12.60 -4.38 -8.61
N PHE A 32 -11.48 -4.77 -9.25
CA PHE A 32 -10.16 -4.68 -8.65
C PHE A 32 -9.77 -3.23 -8.36
N GLU A 33 -10.03 -2.32 -9.29
CA GLU A 33 -9.71 -0.89 -9.11
C GLU A 33 -10.48 -0.28 -7.94
N LYS A 34 -11.79 -0.57 -7.82
CA LYS A 34 -12.61 -0.15 -6.67
C LYS A 34 -12.09 -0.70 -5.35
N LYS A 35 -11.70 -1.98 -5.32
CA LYS A 35 -11.14 -2.62 -4.12
C LYS A 35 -9.79 -1.98 -3.72
N ILE A 36 -8.93 -1.70 -4.69
CA ILE A 36 -7.64 -1.04 -4.46
C ILE A 36 -7.85 0.37 -3.89
N ASP A 37 -8.82 1.13 -4.42
CA ASP A 37 -9.11 2.47 -3.92
C ASP A 37 -9.63 2.45 -2.46
N ALA A 38 -10.48 1.48 -2.13
CA ALA A 38 -10.95 1.28 -0.75
C ALA A 38 -9.78 0.96 0.21
N VAL A 39 -8.88 0.06 -0.19
CA VAL A 39 -7.68 -0.28 0.59
C VAL A 39 -6.75 0.93 0.76
N LYS A 40 -6.51 1.70 -0.31
CA LYS A 40 -5.70 2.93 -0.24
C LYS A 40 -6.27 3.93 0.76
N LYS A 41 -7.60 4.12 0.77
CA LYS A 41 -8.27 5.00 1.74
C LYS A 41 -8.09 4.49 3.16
N GLN A 42 -8.27 3.19 3.39
CA GLN A 42 -8.10 2.57 4.70
C GLN A 42 -6.67 2.73 5.23
N VAL A 43 -5.66 2.39 4.42
CA VAL A 43 -4.25 2.54 4.77
C VAL A 43 -3.92 4.00 5.08
N LYS A 44 -4.45 4.95 4.31
CA LYS A 44 -4.22 6.38 4.56
C LYS A 44 -4.78 6.85 5.90
N VAL A 45 -5.94 6.32 6.32
CA VAL A 45 -6.54 6.63 7.62
C VAL A 45 -5.69 6.03 8.74
N GLU A 46 -5.36 4.75 8.62
CA GLU A 46 -4.58 4.03 9.65
C GLU A 46 -3.18 4.63 9.84
N VAL A 47 -2.47 4.94 8.75
CA VAL A 47 -1.17 5.62 8.81
C VAL A 47 -1.30 7.00 9.46
N ARG A 48 -2.36 7.76 9.16
CA ARG A 48 -2.59 9.06 9.80
C ARG A 48 -2.85 8.93 11.30
N GLU A 49 -3.59 7.92 11.72
CA GLU A 49 -3.85 7.66 13.15
C GLU A 49 -2.58 7.24 13.88
N GLN A 50 -1.79 6.34 13.31
CA GLN A 50 -0.50 5.94 13.88
C GLN A 50 0.47 7.11 13.98
N LEU A 51 0.54 7.97 12.95
CA LEU A 51 1.38 9.18 12.98
C LEU A 51 0.93 10.21 14.02
N ARG A 52 -0.37 10.29 14.35
CA ARG A 52 -0.87 11.18 15.42
C ARG A 52 -0.44 10.74 16.82
N GLN A 53 -0.22 9.45 17.03
CA GLN A 53 0.24 8.91 18.31
C GLN A 53 1.75 9.10 18.50
N GLN A 54 2.49 9.31 17.41
CA GLN A 54 3.91 9.58 17.47
C GLN A 54 4.15 11.07 17.74
N PRO A 55 5.15 11.41 18.58
CA PRO A 55 5.56 12.80 18.73
C PRO A 55 5.98 13.37 17.36
N PRO A 56 5.73 14.67 17.10
CA PRO A 56 6.11 15.29 15.85
C PRO A 56 7.60 15.06 15.55
N ARG A 57 7.91 14.75 14.29
CA ARG A 57 9.30 14.50 13.86
C ARG A 57 10.23 15.64 14.26
N ASP A 58 9.76 16.88 14.18
CA ASP A 58 10.54 18.07 14.54
C ASP A 58 10.96 18.06 16.01
N VAL A 59 10.05 17.65 16.91
CA VAL A 59 10.33 17.51 18.35
C VAL A 59 11.36 16.40 18.61
N LEU A 60 11.24 15.27 17.89
CA LEU A 60 12.23 14.18 18.00
C LEU A 60 13.61 14.60 17.50
N VAL A 61 13.68 15.32 16.38
CA VAL A 61 14.93 15.81 15.78
C VAL A 61 15.59 16.85 16.68
N GLU A 62 14.81 17.77 17.25
CA GLU A 62 15.33 18.78 18.19
C GLU A 62 15.85 18.13 19.48
N ALA A 63 15.12 17.17 20.06
CA ALA A 63 15.58 16.44 21.23
C ALA A 63 16.86 15.64 20.95
N LEU A 64 16.95 14.98 19.80
CA LEU A 64 18.17 14.29 19.36
C LEU A 64 19.35 15.26 19.18
N GLY A 65 19.11 16.42 18.55
CA GLY A 65 20.11 17.47 18.40
C GLY A 65 20.63 17.97 19.75
N ALA A 66 19.74 18.26 20.70
CA ALA A 66 20.11 18.70 22.04
C ALA A 66 20.94 17.64 22.80
N VAL A 67 20.61 16.36 22.65
CA VAL A 67 21.39 15.25 23.24
C VAL A 67 22.77 15.15 22.59
N CYS A 68 22.85 15.22 21.26
CA CYS A 68 24.14 15.23 20.55
C CYS A 68 25.01 16.42 20.99
N ASP A 69 24.44 17.63 21.09
CA ASP A 69 25.14 18.82 21.56
C ASP A 69 25.65 18.66 23.00
N PHE A 70 24.86 18.04 23.88
CA PHE A 70 25.27 17.74 25.24
C PHE A 70 26.49 16.79 25.29
N PHE A 71 26.47 15.70 24.50
CA PHE A 71 27.60 14.78 24.41
C PHE A 71 28.85 15.44 23.82
N MET A 72 28.70 16.29 22.81
CA MET A 72 29.83 17.01 22.19
C MET A 72 30.44 18.04 23.16
N ARG A 73 29.62 18.76 23.93
CA ARG A 73 30.12 19.69 24.97
C ARG A 73 30.83 18.96 26.10
N THR A 74 30.25 17.87 26.60
CA THR A 74 30.82 17.13 27.74
C THR A 74 32.12 16.41 27.36
N SER A 75 32.19 15.81 26.16
CA SER A 75 33.44 15.21 25.64
C SER A 75 34.55 16.25 25.44
N SER A 76 34.23 17.44 24.91
CA SER A 76 35.20 18.54 24.78
C SER A 76 35.75 19.00 26.14
N THR A 77 34.90 19.10 27.17
CA THR A 77 35.36 19.49 28.52
C THR A 77 36.17 18.40 29.23
N ALA A 78 35.96 17.12 28.91
CA ALA A 78 36.72 16.02 29.49
C ALA A 78 38.17 15.98 28.96
N HIS A 79 38.36 16.22 27.66
CA HIS A 79 39.70 16.29 27.06
C HIS A 79 40.47 17.56 27.45
N ALA A 80 39.79 18.67 27.76
CA ALA A 80 40.43 19.90 28.20
C ALA A 80 40.98 19.85 29.64
N LYS A 81 40.52 18.91 30.49
CA LYS A 81 41.02 18.72 31.86
C LYS A 81 42.17 17.69 31.95
N GLN A 82 42.51 17.02 30.86
CA GLN A 82 43.61 16.06 30.77
C GLN A 82 44.88 16.64 30.08
N ALA A 83 44.84 17.89 29.65
CA ALA A 83 45.97 18.62 29.07
C ALA A 83 46.62 19.55 30.10
#